data_AF-A0A542AJ21-F1
#
_entry.id   AF-A0A542AJ21-F1
#
_cell.length_a   1.000
_cell.length_b   1.000
_cell.length_c   1.000
_cell.angle_alpha   90.00
_cell.angle_beta   90.00
_cell.angle_gamma   90.00
#
_symmetry.space_group_name_H-M   'P 1'
#
loop_
_entity.id
_entity.type
_entity.pdbx_description
1 polymer ?
#
loop_
_entity_poly.entity_id
_entity_poly.type
_entity_poly.pdbx_seq_one_letter_code
_entity_poly.pdbx_strand_id
1 'polypeptide(L)'
;MVKGIINYRDGRIPFVIEDYKMELFTDDDLLKDFSAEHNRKSNYILFGQCFGMGGFQPQKVSILVDYSMGNTCYLLCYLINRMGSNDDFDTIGFQSPFLDDIFRYRYNYLDEVRAGSNLSATPKDIYTIPFCFDKHDYDLIFRIGHDERMGLLGDIDKKGEIIVHLYFKSIQECYTLSRIFQCFATFMVSHTDVSFKRITLYKGKLATGWLYSKSVLEDAVSCCDVIFCEFDVEKYVPKILNNISLDSGNRITNSVPLGHLERADFPYTPQRFIEQVIAFEYLFEKLEPQKAKDRAFPLKEELKCMFDIFADVVSNGKISSGDISERIKEVRRNITHGYSYYYDFKDDSTLQYMIIQLDRLIKAMSMKLIVFSHKEISDFVRF
;
A
#
# COMPACT_ATOMS: atom_id res chain seq x y z
N MET A 1 11.32 18.85 5.93
CA MET A 1 10.47 19.93 6.48
C MET A 1 9.93 20.82 5.36
N VAL A 2 8.62 21.04 5.29
CA VAL A 2 7.94 21.94 4.33
C VAL A 2 7.35 23.13 5.08
N LYS A 3 7.46 24.35 4.56
CA LYS A 3 6.91 25.55 5.21
C LYS A 3 5.94 26.27 4.28
N GLY A 4 4.91 26.87 4.85
CA GLY A 4 3.89 27.53 4.05
C GLY A 4 2.87 28.31 4.85
N ILE A 5 1.78 28.67 4.18
CA ILE A 5 0.64 29.40 4.70
C ILE A 5 -0.63 28.74 4.17
N ILE A 6 -1.56 28.38 5.04
CA ILE A 6 -2.93 27.98 4.65
C ILE A 6 -3.85 29.18 4.60
N ASN A 7 -4.84 29.15 3.70
CA ASN A 7 -5.93 30.11 3.69
C ASN A 7 -7.06 29.55 4.58
N TYR A 8 -7.48 30.30 5.59
CA TYR A 8 -8.57 29.90 6.49
C TYR A 8 -9.47 31.10 6.79
N ARG A 9 -10.74 30.99 6.40
CA ARG A 9 -11.69 32.12 6.35
C ARG A 9 -11.05 33.27 5.56
N ASP A 10 -11.07 34.49 6.09
CA ASP A 10 -10.41 35.67 5.49
C ASP A 10 -8.95 35.83 5.95
N GLY A 11 -8.44 34.88 6.74
CA GLY A 11 -7.11 34.89 7.33
C GLY A 11 -6.11 33.95 6.67
N ARG A 12 -4.85 34.09 7.08
CA ARG A 12 -3.72 33.28 6.64
C ARG A 12 -3.00 32.72 7.85
N ILE A 13 -2.81 31.40 7.91
CA ILE A 13 -2.15 30.74 9.04
C ILE A 13 -0.85 30.09 8.55
N PRO A 14 0.31 30.58 8.99
CA PRO A 14 1.60 29.92 8.77
C PRO A 14 1.62 28.48 9.27
N PHE A 15 2.34 27.61 8.56
CA PHE A 15 2.52 26.22 8.94
C PHE A 15 3.94 25.70 8.68
N VAL A 16 4.28 24.65 9.42
CA VAL A 16 5.46 23.80 9.18
C VAL A 16 5.01 22.34 9.18
N ILE A 17 5.41 21.59 8.15
CA ILE A 17 5.19 20.13 8.06
C ILE A 17 6.51 19.40 8.30
N GLU A 18 6.49 18.50 9.26
CA GLU A 18 7.56 17.55 9.56
C GLU A 18 6.93 16.20 9.92
N ASP A 19 7.42 15.11 9.34
CA ASP A 19 6.90 13.74 9.54
C ASP A 19 5.37 13.62 9.42
N TYR A 20 4.79 14.31 8.45
CA TYR A 20 3.34 14.36 8.21
C TYR A 20 2.53 14.90 9.41
N LYS A 21 3.18 15.67 10.28
CA LYS A 21 2.56 16.53 11.29
C LYS A 21 2.72 17.96 10.82
N MET A 22 1.61 18.68 10.71
CA MET A 22 1.58 20.08 10.37
C MET A 22 1.29 20.91 11.61
N GLU A 23 2.25 21.71 12.04
CA GLU A 23 2.07 22.67 13.11
C GLU A 23 1.62 24.01 12.54
N LEU A 24 0.59 24.59 13.15
CA LEU A 24 0.04 25.89 12.79
C LEU A 24 0.51 26.96 13.79
N PHE A 25 0.92 28.11 13.26
CA PHE A 25 1.47 29.22 14.04
C PHE A 25 0.70 30.51 13.74
N THR A 26 0.08 31.11 14.76
CA THR A 26 -0.35 32.52 14.76
C THR A 26 -0.72 32.95 16.18
N ASP A 27 -0.51 34.23 16.49
CA ASP A 27 -0.89 34.83 17.78
C ASP A 27 -2.35 35.33 17.80
N ASP A 28 -3.07 35.18 16.69
CA ASP A 28 -4.42 35.68 16.50
C ASP A 28 -5.52 34.69 16.92
N ASP A 29 -6.72 35.21 17.19
CA ASP A 29 -7.93 34.41 17.48
C ASP A 29 -8.32 33.45 16.33
N LEU A 30 -7.75 33.63 15.13
CA LEU A 30 -7.85 32.72 13.99
C LEU A 30 -7.48 31.27 14.33
N LEU A 31 -6.46 31.04 15.16
CA LEU A 31 -6.06 29.68 15.52
C LEU A 31 -7.04 29.03 16.51
N LYS A 32 -7.63 29.84 17.40
CA LYS A 32 -8.68 29.38 18.32
C LYS A 32 -9.91 28.97 17.54
N ASP A 33 -10.30 29.79 16.56
CA ASP A 33 -11.41 29.51 15.65
C ASP A 33 -11.16 28.25 14.81
N PHE A 34 -9.95 28.09 14.27
CA PHE A 34 -9.54 26.88 13.57
C PHE A 34 -9.68 25.64 14.47
N SER A 35 -9.11 25.72 15.68
CA SER A 35 -9.12 24.62 16.65
C SER A 35 -10.54 24.22 17.06
N ALA A 36 -11.41 25.21 17.29
CA ALA A 36 -12.81 24.98 17.66
C ALA A 36 -13.59 24.27 16.54
N GLU A 37 -13.29 24.61 15.29
CA GLU A 37 -13.97 24.04 14.12
C GLU A 37 -13.43 22.65 13.73
N HIS A 38 -12.11 22.47 13.71
CA HIS A 38 -11.48 21.32 13.07
C HIS A 38 -11.08 20.18 14.02
N ASN A 39 -10.88 20.41 15.32
CA ASN A 39 -10.48 19.35 16.26
C ASN A 39 -11.56 18.28 16.50
N ARG A 40 -12.78 18.49 15.99
CA ARG A 40 -13.87 17.49 16.00
C ARG A 40 -14.12 16.88 14.62
N LYS A 41 -13.39 17.32 13.60
CA LYS A 41 -13.53 16.86 12.22
C LYS A 41 -12.39 15.89 11.90
N SER A 42 -12.71 14.91 11.08
CA SER A 42 -11.73 14.02 10.47
C SER A 42 -11.85 14.10 8.95
N ASN A 43 -10.76 13.83 8.23
CA ASN A 43 -10.73 13.75 6.76
C ASN A 43 -11.21 15.05 6.08
N TYR A 44 -10.52 16.15 6.34
CA TYR A 44 -10.81 17.45 5.71
C TYR A 44 -9.60 17.94 4.90
N ILE A 45 -9.88 18.81 3.93
CA ILE A 45 -8.87 19.34 3.02
C ILE A 45 -8.58 20.79 3.37
N LEU A 46 -7.30 21.14 3.44
CA LEU A 46 -6.82 22.51 3.55
C LEU A 46 -6.10 22.92 2.27
N PHE A 47 -6.22 24.20 1.90
CA PHE A 47 -5.57 24.78 0.74
C PHE A 47 -4.65 25.91 1.17
N GLY A 48 -3.51 26.03 0.50
CA GLY A 48 -2.52 27.05 0.85
C GLY A 48 -1.43 27.22 -0.19
N GLN A 49 -0.33 27.80 0.27
CA GLN A 49 0.89 27.96 -0.48
C GLN A 49 2.08 27.50 0.36
N CYS A 50 3.05 26.85 -0.27
CA CYS A 50 4.32 26.49 0.34
C CYS A 50 5.48 27.21 -0.36
N PHE A 51 6.57 27.36 0.39
CA PHE A 51 7.78 28.04 -0.07
C PHE A 51 8.93 27.02 0.03
N GLY A 52 9.40 26.55 -1.11
CA GLY A 52 10.50 25.57 -1.17
C GLY A 52 11.85 26.17 -0.76
N MET A 53 12.81 25.30 -0.43
CA MET A 53 14.21 25.71 -0.26
C MET A 53 14.77 26.19 -1.60
N GLY A 54 14.86 27.50 -1.79
CA GLY A 54 15.52 28.14 -2.94
C GLY A 54 14.61 28.82 -3.97
N GLY A 55 13.29 28.86 -3.76
CA GLY A 55 12.34 29.52 -4.67
C GLY A 55 11.72 30.79 -4.09
N PHE A 56 11.69 31.89 -4.87
CA PHE A 56 11.01 33.14 -4.49
C PHE A 56 9.48 33.11 -4.75
N GLN A 57 8.98 32.12 -5.49
CA GLN A 57 7.57 32.05 -5.88
C GLN A 57 6.79 31.00 -5.06
N PRO A 58 5.58 31.35 -4.56
CA PRO A 58 4.73 30.43 -3.82
C PRO A 58 4.24 29.29 -4.72
N GLN A 59 4.35 28.05 -4.22
CA GLN A 59 3.77 26.87 -4.85
C GLN A 59 2.45 26.53 -4.15
N LYS A 60 1.39 26.28 -4.91
CA LYS A 60 0.11 25.89 -4.32
C LYS A 60 0.21 24.52 -3.68
N VAL A 61 -0.41 24.37 -2.52
CA VAL A 61 -0.45 23.13 -1.76
C VAL A 61 -1.90 22.78 -1.40
N SER A 62 -2.24 21.51 -1.58
CA SER A 62 -3.50 20.91 -1.09
C SER A 62 -3.13 19.85 -0.06
N ILE A 63 -3.76 19.89 1.11
CA ILE A 63 -3.37 19.08 2.27
C ILE A 63 -4.57 18.27 2.72
N LEU A 64 -4.43 16.94 2.77
CA LEU A 64 -5.45 16.05 3.30
C LEU A 64 -5.13 15.73 4.77
N VAL A 65 -5.98 16.23 5.67
CA VAL A 65 -5.82 16.08 7.11
C VAL A 65 -6.66 14.91 7.60
N ASP A 66 -6.03 13.99 8.33
CA ASP A 66 -6.72 12.89 9.02
C ASP A 66 -7.54 13.44 10.19
N TYR A 67 -6.87 14.09 11.14
CA TYR A 67 -7.48 14.77 12.27
C TYR A 67 -6.55 15.90 12.76
N SER A 68 -7.08 16.77 13.61
CA SER A 68 -6.27 17.78 14.31
C SER A 68 -6.47 17.72 15.81
N MET A 69 -5.42 18.10 16.53
CA MET A 69 -5.43 18.22 17.98
C MET A 69 -4.68 19.50 18.36
N GLY A 70 -5.41 20.45 18.97
CA GLY A 70 -4.88 21.78 19.24
C GLY A 70 -4.54 22.50 17.93
N ASN A 71 -3.29 22.93 17.81
CA ASN A 71 -2.73 23.58 16.62
C ASN A 71 -1.97 22.62 15.69
N THR A 72 -2.01 21.31 15.97
CA THR A 72 -1.32 20.30 15.16
C THR A 72 -2.34 19.53 14.31
N CYS A 73 -2.13 19.50 13.01
CA CYS A 73 -2.87 18.67 12.07
C CYS A 73 -2.03 17.43 11.71
N TYR A 74 -2.62 16.24 11.86
CA TYR A 74 -2.02 14.98 11.44
C TYR A 74 -2.45 14.69 10.01
N LEU A 75 -1.48 14.57 9.10
CA LEU A 75 -1.74 14.52 7.67
C LEU A 75 -1.76 13.08 7.16
N LEU A 76 -2.67 12.81 6.22
CA LEU A 76 -2.64 11.59 5.40
C LEU A 76 -1.66 11.77 4.24
N CYS A 77 -1.80 12.88 3.53
CA CYS A 77 -0.92 13.26 2.42
C CYS A 77 -1.04 14.76 2.13
N TYR A 78 -0.14 15.28 1.30
CA TYR A 78 -0.26 16.62 0.73
C TYR A 78 0.30 16.64 -0.69
N LEU A 79 -0.20 17.58 -1.48
CA LEU A 79 0.10 17.74 -2.90
C LEU A 79 0.77 19.10 -3.07
N ILE A 80 1.94 19.14 -3.71
CA ILE A 80 2.63 20.39 -4.06
C ILE A 80 2.67 20.54 -5.57
N ASN A 81 2.10 21.63 -6.06
CA ASN A 81 2.13 21.97 -7.49
C ASN A 81 3.49 22.52 -7.92
N ARG A 82 3.90 22.15 -9.13
CA ARG A 82 5.07 22.73 -9.78
C ARG A 82 4.83 24.22 -10.02
N MET A 83 5.90 25.02 -9.92
CA MET A 83 5.82 26.46 -10.19
C MET A 83 5.22 26.72 -11.59
N GLY A 84 4.22 27.61 -11.65
CA GLY A 84 3.55 28.00 -12.89
C GLY A 84 2.54 26.99 -13.45
N SER A 85 2.20 25.90 -12.74
CA SER A 85 1.13 25.00 -13.17
C SER A 85 -0.26 25.53 -12.79
N ASN A 86 -1.26 25.27 -13.63
CA ASN A 86 -2.63 25.78 -13.49
C ASN A 86 -3.53 24.94 -12.55
N ASP A 87 -2.96 24.24 -11.56
CA ASP A 87 -3.65 23.29 -10.64
C ASP A 87 -4.42 22.13 -11.29
N ASP A 88 -4.32 21.98 -12.60
CA ASP A 88 -5.02 20.95 -13.35
C ASP A 88 -4.10 19.73 -13.52
N PHE A 89 -4.60 18.57 -13.12
CA PHE A 89 -4.00 17.27 -13.36
C PHE A 89 -5.13 16.27 -13.66
N ASP A 90 -4.86 15.34 -14.56
CA ASP A 90 -5.80 14.30 -14.97
C ASP A 90 -5.23 12.89 -14.85
N THR A 91 -3.97 12.77 -14.42
CA THR A 91 -3.25 11.51 -14.32
C THR A 91 -2.34 11.53 -13.10
N ILE A 92 -2.20 10.36 -12.46
CA ILE A 92 -1.26 10.10 -11.38
C ILE A 92 -0.29 9.00 -11.82
N GLY A 93 0.99 9.15 -11.48
CA GLY A 93 2.04 8.18 -11.73
C GLY A 93 2.73 7.73 -10.45
N PHE A 94 3.00 6.44 -10.33
CA PHE A 94 3.66 5.79 -9.20
C PHE A 94 4.97 5.14 -9.66
N GLN A 95 6.09 5.62 -9.13
CA GLN A 95 7.38 4.96 -9.30
C GLN A 95 7.69 4.16 -8.03
N SER A 96 7.92 2.85 -8.16
CA SER A 96 8.27 2.00 -7.03
C SER A 96 9.08 0.79 -7.45
N PRO A 97 10.19 0.49 -6.75
CA PRO A 97 10.97 -0.69 -7.04
C PRO A 97 10.19 -1.99 -6.78
N PHE A 98 9.22 -1.99 -5.85
CA PHE A 98 8.38 -3.16 -5.58
C PHE A 98 7.40 -3.43 -6.74
N LEU A 99 6.81 -2.36 -7.28
CA LEU A 99 5.96 -2.46 -8.47
C LEU A 99 6.79 -2.84 -9.69
N ASP A 100 8.02 -2.31 -9.83
CA ASP A 100 8.94 -2.73 -10.89
C ASP A 100 9.21 -4.24 -10.86
N ASP A 101 9.41 -4.82 -9.68
CA ASP A 101 9.63 -6.25 -9.51
C ASP A 101 8.38 -7.05 -9.93
N ILE A 102 7.21 -6.69 -9.40
CA ILE A 102 5.92 -7.36 -9.68
C ILE A 102 5.58 -7.32 -11.17
N PHE A 103 5.77 -6.16 -11.81
CA PHE A 103 5.52 -5.96 -13.24
C PHE A 103 6.73 -6.31 -14.11
N ARG A 104 7.71 -7.03 -13.56
CA ARG A 104 8.80 -7.67 -14.31
C ARG A 104 9.62 -6.68 -15.12
N TYR A 105 9.86 -5.47 -14.58
CA TYR A 105 10.58 -4.38 -15.25
C TYR A 105 11.88 -4.86 -15.90
N ARG A 106 12.75 -5.56 -15.16
CA ARG A 106 14.06 -6.02 -15.67
C ARG A 106 13.92 -6.93 -16.90
N TYR A 107 12.95 -7.83 -16.88
CA TYR A 107 12.69 -8.77 -17.98
C TYR A 107 12.10 -8.05 -19.19
N ASN A 108 11.05 -7.26 -18.96
CA ASN A 108 10.39 -6.48 -20.01
C ASN A 108 11.36 -5.48 -20.66
N TYR A 109 12.21 -4.82 -19.87
CA TYR A 109 13.23 -3.91 -20.40
C TYR A 109 14.22 -4.64 -21.32
N LEU A 110 14.73 -5.80 -20.91
CA LEU A 110 15.66 -6.59 -21.72
C LEU A 110 15.02 -7.08 -23.02
N ASP A 111 13.77 -7.55 -22.96
CA ASP A 111 13.05 -8.05 -24.13
C ASP A 111 12.76 -6.93 -25.13
N GLU A 112 12.38 -5.75 -24.65
CA GLU A 112 12.16 -4.57 -25.49
C GLU A 112 13.44 -4.06 -26.15
N VAL A 113 14.55 -3.98 -25.40
CA VAL A 113 15.85 -3.59 -25.98
C VAL A 113 16.31 -4.60 -27.03
N ARG A 114 16.11 -5.90 -26.79
CA ARG A 114 16.42 -6.97 -27.77
C ARG A 114 15.54 -6.88 -29.02
N ALA A 115 14.30 -6.44 -28.88
CA ALA A 115 13.40 -6.16 -30.00
C ALA A 115 13.77 -4.88 -30.79
N GLY A 116 14.74 -4.10 -30.32
CA GLY A 116 15.23 -2.88 -30.96
C GLY A 116 14.55 -1.59 -30.49
N SER A 117 13.75 -1.65 -29.42
CA SER A 117 13.10 -0.47 -28.81
C SER A 117 14.15 0.42 -28.11
N ASN A 118 14.18 1.71 -28.45
CA ASN A 118 15.01 2.69 -27.74
C ASN A 118 14.23 3.33 -26.59
N LEU A 119 14.25 2.66 -25.44
CA LEU A 119 13.54 3.10 -24.22
C LEU A 119 14.11 4.38 -23.59
N SER A 120 15.30 4.83 -24.01
CA SER A 120 15.85 6.13 -23.61
C SER A 120 15.26 7.30 -24.37
N ALA A 121 14.69 7.03 -25.55
CA ALA A 121 14.08 8.04 -26.41
C ALA A 121 12.55 8.03 -26.30
N THR A 122 11.93 6.85 -26.34
CA THR A 122 10.46 6.71 -26.36
C THR A 122 10.01 5.72 -25.29
N PRO A 123 9.06 6.10 -24.42
CA PRO A 123 8.53 5.18 -23.43
C PRO A 123 7.55 4.20 -24.07
N LYS A 124 7.37 3.03 -23.46
CA LYS A 124 6.45 1.99 -23.93
C LYS A 124 5.53 1.52 -22.82
N ASP A 125 4.25 1.39 -23.17
CA ASP A 125 3.24 0.76 -22.31
C ASP A 125 3.33 -0.75 -22.49
N ILE A 126 3.67 -1.44 -21.40
CA ILE A 126 3.89 -2.89 -21.40
C ILE A 126 2.62 -3.62 -21.01
N TYR A 127 1.92 -3.13 -19.98
CA TYR A 127 0.65 -3.69 -19.53
C TYR A 127 -0.39 -2.60 -19.39
N THR A 128 -1.63 -2.95 -19.74
CA THR A 128 -2.83 -2.17 -19.43
C THR A 128 -3.80 -3.09 -18.70
N ILE A 129 -4.02 -2.84 -17.42
CA ILE A 129 -4.80 -3.71 -16.54
C ILE A 129 -6.06 -2.99 -16.07
N PRO A 130 -7.25 -3.48 -16.43
CA PRO A 130 -8.49 -2.93 -15.95
C PRO A 130 -8.74 -3.34 -14.50
N PHE A 131 -9.20 -2.39 -13.68
CA PHE A 131 -9.68 -2.64 -12.33
C PHE A 131 -10.81 -1.68 -11.96
N CYS A 132 -11.75 -2.14 -11.14
CA CYS A 132 -12.85 -1.34 -10.66
C CYS A 132 -12.50 -0.75 -9.28
N PHE A 133 -12.61 0.56 -9.15
CA PHE A 133 -12.45 1.28 -7.89
C PHE A 133 -13.60 2.28 -7.73
N ASP A 134 -14.25 2.27 -6.56
CA ASP A 134 -15.38 3.15 -6.23
C ASP A 134 -16.48 3.18 -7.31
N LYS A 135 -16.81 1.99 -7.87
CA LYS A 135 -17.80 1.80 -8.96
C LYS A 135 -17.44 2.47 -10.29
N HIS A 136 -16.19 2.86 -10.48
CA HIS A 136 -15.66 3.37 -11.74
C HIS A 136 -14.59 2.40 -12.26
N ASP A 137 -14.51 2.27 -13.57
CA ASP A 137 -13.53 1.41 -14.23
C ASP A 137 -12.25 2.20 -14.49
N TYR A 138 -11.14 1.78 -13.89
CA TYR A 138 -9.84 2.39 -14.09
C TYR A 138 -8.95 1.47 -14.91
N ASP A 139 -8.04 2.08 -15.66
CA ASP A 139 -6.94 1.38 -16.30
C ASP A 139 -5.62 1.72 -15.60
N LEU A 140 -4.93 0.67 -15.17
CA LEU A 140 -3.56 0.72 -14.71
C LEU A 140 -2.64 0.48 -15.89
N ILE A 141 -1.83 1.48 -16.26
CA ILE A 141 -0.84 1.36 -17.32
C ILE A 141 0.54 1.22 -16.70
N PHE A 142 1.23 0.10 -16.92
CA PHE A 142 2.64 -0.04 -16.56
C PHE A 142 3.52 0.38 -17.73
N ARG A 143 4.22 1.50 -17.58
CA ARG A 143 5.07 2.12 -18.60
C ARG A 143 6.53 2.02 -18.22
N ILE A 144 7.39 1.70 -19.20
CA ILE A 144 8.85 1.70 -19.03
C ILE A 144 9.51 2.67 -20.02
N GLY A 145 10.68 3.19 -19.64
CA GLY A 145 11.46 4.13 -20.46
C GLY A 145 11.23 5.60 -20.10
N HIS A 146 11.94 6.48 -20.80
CA HIS A 146 11.99 7.91 -20.52
C HIS A 146 11.02 8.71 -21.41
N ASP A 147 10.56 9.85 -20.92
CA ASP A 147 9.79 10.80 -21.72
C ASP A 147 10.70 11.41 -22.80
N GLU A 148 10.23 11.40 -24.05
CA GLU A 148 10.87 12.01 -25.23
C GLU A 148 11.38 13.45 -25.00
N ARG A 149 10.70 14.23 -24.13
CA ARG A 149 11.01 15.65 -23.93
C ARG A 149 12.21 15.91 -23.03
N MET A 150 12.37 15.08 -22.00
CA MET A 150 13.40 15.26 -20.98
C MET A 150 14.46 14.15 -21.03
N GLY A 151 14.16 13.01 -21.65
CA GLY A 151 15.04 11.84 -21.69
C GLY A 151 15.58 11.50 -20.31
N LEU A 152 16.90 11.27 -20.26
CA LEU A 152 17.65 11.01 -19.03
C LEU A 152 17.72 12.23 -18.08
N LEU A 153 17.50 13.46 -18.57
CA LEU A 153 17.56 14.68 -17.74
C LEU A 153 16.36 14.82 -16.81
N GLY A 154 15.28 14.06 -17.04
CA GLY A 154 14.10 14.08 -16.18
C GLY A 154 14.30 13.31 -14.88
N ASP A 155 14.84 12.10 -14.98
CA ASP A 155 15.12 11.19 -13.86
C ASP A 155 16.04 10.08 -14.40
N ILE A 156 17.32 10.13 -14.03
CA ILE A 156 18.37 9.22 -14.52
C ILE A 156 18.08 7.78 -14.07
N ASP A 157 17.47 7.64 -12.90
CA ASP A 157 17.19 6.34 -12.27
C ASP A 157 15.74 5.90 -12.50
N LYS A 158 15.07 6.45 -13.52
CA LYS A 158 13.69 6.09 -13.84
C LYS A 158 13.63 4.67 -14.38
N LYS A 159 12.90 3.81 -13.65
CA LYS A 159 12.55 2.46 -14.07
C LYS A 159 11.14 2.43 -14.66
N GLY A 160 10.26 1.57 -14.16
CA GLY A 160 8.85 1.56 -14.50
C GLY A 160 8.07 2.64 -13.76
N GLU A 161 6.91 2.95 -14.31
CA GLU A 161 5.93 3.84 -13.71
C GLU A 161 4.53 3.27 -13.95
N ILE A 162 3.75 3.13 -12.89
CA ILE A 162 2.32 2.85 -12.99
C ILE A 162 1.59 4.17 -13.19
N ILE A 163 0.79 4.27 -14.24
CA ILE A 163 0.05 5.45 -14.64
C ILE A 163 -1.44 5.15 -14.59
N VAL A 164 -2.21 6.04 -13.96
CA VAL A 164 -3.67 5.93 -13.83
C VAL A 164 -4.34 7.26 -14.17
N HIS A 165 -5.37 7.21 -15.01
CA HIS A 165 -6.23 8.35 -15.28
C HIS A 165 -7.22 8.58 -14.14
N LEU A 166 -7.37 9.84 -13.73
CA LEU A 166 -8.19 10.24 -12.61
C LEU A 166 -9.58 10.69 -13.07
N TYR A 167 -10.61 10.23 -12.37
CA TYR A 167 -12.00 10.62 -12.57
C TYR A 167 -12.32 11.94 -11.87
N PHE A 168 -12.00 12.03 -10.58
CA PHE A 168 -12.39 13.16 -9.73
C PHE A 168 -11.32 14.25 -9.66
N LYS A 169 -10.07 13.92 -10.01
CA LYS A 169 -8.92 14.83 -9.98
C LYS A 169 -8.73 15.47 -8.61
N SER A 170 -8.95 14.65 -7.57
CA SER A 170 -8.93 15.10 -6.18
C SER A 170 -7.77 14.48 -5.41
N ILE A 171 -7.32 15.17 -4.35
CA ILE A 171 -6.31 14.61 -3.43
C ILE A 171 -6.81 13.34 -2.74
N GLN A 172 -8.12 13.23 -2.49
CA GLN A 172 -8.73 12.05 -1.88
C GLN A 172 -8.62 10.83 -2.79
N GLU A 173 -8.92 10.98 -4.08
CA GLU A 173 -8.77 9.93 -5.09
C GLU A 173 -7.30 9.50 -5.20
N CYS A 174 -6.38 10.47 -5.28
CA CYS A 174 -4.93 10.21 -5.33
C CYS A 174 -4.44 9.44 -4.10
N TYR A 175 -4.86 9.84 -2.90
CA TYR A 175 -4.53 9.15 -1.65
C TYR A 175 -5.06 7.72 -1.64
N THR A 176 -6.30 7.53 -2.10
CA THR A 176 -6.95 6.22 -2.11
C THR A 176 -6.26 5.27 -3.09
N LEU A 177 -5.93 5.73 -4.30
CA LEU A 177 -5.13 4.96 -5.25
C LEU A 177 -3.75 4.61 -4.69
N SER A 178 -3.11 5.55 -3.99
CA SER A 178 -1.82 5.30 -3.32
C SER A 178 -1.93 4.15 -2.32
N ARG A 179 -3.02 4.11 -1.54
CA ARG A 179 -3.29 3.01 -0.60
C ARG A 179 -3.56 1.69 -1.31
N ILE A 180 -4.37 1.69 -2.37
CA ILE A 180 -4.67 0.48 -3.15
C ILE A 180 -3.37 -0.13 -3.69
N PHE A 181 -2.49 0.67 -4.30
CA PHE A 181 -1.23 0.16 -4.84
C PHE A 181 -0.23 -0.24 -3.77
N GLN A 182 -0.24 0.42 -2.61
CA GLN A 182 0.57 -0.01 -1.48
C GLN A 182 0.08 -1.36 -0.95
N CYS A 183 -1.22 -1.52 -0.72
CA CYS A 183 -1.82 -2.78 -0.26
C CYS A 183 -1.57 -3.90 -1.28
N PHE A 184 -1.69 -3.61 -2.57
CA PHE A 184 -1.39 -4.52 -3.66
C PHE A 184 0.07 -4.99 -3.62
N ALA A 185 1.01 -4.05 -3.58
CA ALA A 185 2.42 -4.42 -3.52
C ALA A 185 2.73 -5.22 -2.25
N THR A 186 2.23 -4.81 -1.08
CA THR A 186 2.36 -5.55 0.20
C THR A 186 1.81 -6.98 0.08
N PHE A 187 0.65 -7.16 -0.56
CA PHE A 187 0.08 -8.48 -0.81
C PHE A 187 1.00 -9.35 -1.67
N MET A 188 1.53 -8.77 -2.74
CA MET A 188 2.37 -9.46 -3.71
C MET A 188 3.71 -9.90 -3.11
N VAL A 189 4.43 -8.98 -2.45
CA VAL A 189 5.77 -9.27 -1.90
C VAL A 189 5.73 -9.84 -0.49
N SER A 190 4.58 -9.81 0.19
CA SER A 190 4.40 -10.30 1.56
C SER A 190 5.33 -9.62 2.59
N HIS A 191 5.78 -8.40 2.30
CA HIS A 191 6.58 -7.54 3.19
C HIS A 191 5.80 -6.25 3.50
N THR A 192 5.95 -5.73 4.72
CA THR A 192 5.21 -4.54 5.18
C THR A 192 5.86 -3.21 4.80
N ASP A 193 7.12 -3.24 4.35
CA ASP A 193 7.91 -2.05 4.05
C ASP A 193 7.89 -1.66 2.57
N VAL A 194 6.72 -1.77 1.95
CA VAL A 194 6.53 -1.25 0.59
C VAL A 194 6.43 0.26 0.63
N SER A 195 7.29 0.89 -0.15
CA SER A 195 7.29 2.33 -0.39
C SER A 195 7.34 2.66 -1.89
N PHE A 196 6.81 3.82 -2.23
CA PHE A 196 6.96 4.46 -3.53
C PHE A 196 8.21 5.32 -3.50
N LYS A 197 9.01 5.28 -4.55
CA LYS A 197 10.11 6.24 -4.74
C LYS A 197 9.55 7.65 -4.91
N ARG A 198 8.47 7.76 -5.69
CA ARG A 198 7.83 9.04 -6.04
C ARG A 198 6.42 8.82 -6.53
N ILE A 199 5.55 9.80 -6.25
CA ILE A 199 4.22 9.90 -6.84
C ILE A 199 4.10 11.24 -7.55
N THR A 200 3.89 11.20 -8.87
CA THR A 200 3.88 12.37 -9.74
C THR A 200 2.48 12.62 -10.28
N LEU A 201 2.08 13.88 -10.36
CA LEU A 201 0.83 14.29 -10.99
C LEU A 201 1.10 14.86 -12.37
N TYR A 202 0.25 14.51 -13.32
CA TYR A 202 0.41 14.89 -14.71
C TYR A 202 -0.84 15.57 -15.26
N LYS A 203 -0.61 16.49 -16.19
CA LYS A 203 -1.59 16.99 -17.14
C LYS A 203 -1.19 16.51 -18.54
N GLY A 204 -1.88 15.49 -19.05
CA GLY A 204 -1.38 14.75 -20.20
C GLY A 204 0.00 14.15 -19.91
N LYS A 205 1.03 14.53 -20.68
CA LYS A 205 2.42 14.08 -20.46
C LYS A 205 3.25 14.99 -19.54
N LEU A 206 2.72 16.15 -19.13
CA LEU A 206 3.49 17.14 -18.38
C LEU A 206 3.34 16.95 -16.88
N ALA A 207 4.44 16.79 -16.16
CA ALA A 207 4.43 16.75 -14.70
C ALA A 207 4.04 18.12 -14.12
N THR A 208 2.93 18.17 -13.38
CA THR A 208 2.33 19.38 -12.82
C THR A 208 2.45 19.49 -11.30
N GLY A 209 2.80 18.42 -10.60
CA GLY A 209 3.00 18.41 -9.16
C GLY A 209 3.42 17.05 -8.62
N TRP A 210 3.57 16.97 -7.30
CA TRP A 210 3.94 15.75 -6.58
C TRP A 210 3.00 15.51 -5.42
N LEU A 211 2.70 14.23 -5.17
CA LEU A 211 1.98 13.79 -3.98
C LEU A 211 2.98 13.22 -2.96
N TYR A 212 2.90 13.74 -1.74
CA TYR A 212 3.71 13.30 -0.60
C TYR A 212 2.81 12.56 0.39
N SER A 213 3.21 11.35 0.77
CA SER A 213 2.51 10.53 1.77
C SER A 213 3.52 9.66 2.54
N LYS A 214 3.11 9.13 3.70
CA LYS A 214 3.96 8.22 4.51
C LYS A 214 4.46 6.99 3.74
N SER A 215 3.82 6.67 2.62
CA SER A 215 4.18 5.58 1.72
C SER A 215 5.30 5.96 0.74
N VAL A 216 5.78 7.21 0.71
CA VAL A 216 6.85 7.68 -0.20
C VAL A 216 8.19 7.74 0.55
N LEU A 217 9.20 7.09 -0.02
CA LEU A 217 10.59 7.11 0.45
C LEU A 217 11.51 7.18 -0.78
N GLU A 218 12.30 8.24 -0.92
CA GLU A 218 13.13 8.43 -2.12
C GLU A 218 14.19 7.33 -2.30
N ASP A 219 14.74 6.83 -1.20
CA ASP A 219 15.74 5.75 -1.18
C ASP A 219 15.11 4.36 -1.11
N ALA A 220 13.85 4.20 -1.54
CA ALA A 220 13.20 2.89 -1.61
C ALA A 220 13.98 1.94 -2.52
N VAL A 221 14.27 0.73 -2.03
CA VAL A 221 14.94 -0.34 -2.78
C VAL A 221 14.16 -1.64 -2.60
N SER A 222 14.05 -2.42 -3.68
CA SER A 222 13.53 -3.78 -3.69
C SER A 222 14.46 -4.68 -4.50
N CYS A 223 14.54 -5.95 -4.09
CA CYS A 223 15.39 -6.99 -4.67
C CYS A 223 14.60 -8.30 -4.85
N CYS A 224 13.30 -8.20 -5.17
CA CYS A 224 12.39 -9.34 -5.33
C CYS A 224 12.19 -9.74 -6.80
N ASP A 225 12.94 -9.16 -7.74
CA ASP A 225 12.76 -9.33 -9.17
C ASP A 225 12.82 -10.80 -9.63
N VAL A 226 13.75 -11.59 -9.07
CA VAL A 226 13.93 -13.01 -9.42
C VAL A 226 12.67 -13.83 -9.14
N ILE A 227 11.92 -13.46 -8.09
CA ILE A 227 10.69 -14.14 -7.69
C ILE A 227 9.62 -14.01 -8.77
N PHE A 228 9.57 -12.86 -9.46
CA PHE A 228 8.56 -12.58 -10.48
C PHE A 228 8.98 -12.96 -11.90
N CYS A 229 10.12 -13.65 -12.09
CA CYS A 229 10.66 -13.98 -13.41
C CYS A 229 9.64 -14.64 -14.35
N GLU A 230 8.84 -15.58 -13.85
CA GLU A 230 7.81 -16.30 -14.62
C GLU A 230 6.37 -15.89 -14.21
N PHE A 231 6.23 -14.78 -13.50
CA PHE A 231 4.93 -14.35 -12.99
C PHE A 231 4.01 -13.87 -14.12
N ASP A 232 2.80 -14.44 -14.17
CA ASP A 232 1.76 -14.09 -15.14
C ASP A 232 0.96 -12.87 -14.64
N VAL A 233 1.48 -11.69 -14.98
CA VAL A 233 0.92 -10.39 -14.57
C VAL A 233 -0.56 -10.28 -14.97
N GLU A 234 -0.89 -10.57 -16.23
CA GLU A 234 -2.24 -10.37 -16.78
C GLU A 234 -3.27 -11.34 -16.18
N LYS A 235 -2.85 -12.53 -15.76
CA LYS A 235 -3.74 -13.50 -15.11
C LYS A 235 -4.06 -13.14 -13.66
N TYR A 236 -3.06 -12.74 -12.88
CA TYR A 236 -3.19 -12.61 -11.43
C TYR A 236 -3.53 -11.19 -10.99
N VAL A 237 -2.85 -10.18 -11.54
CA VAL A 237 -2.92 -8.80 -11.06
C VAL A 237 -4.33 -8.19 -11.16
N PRO A 238 -5.09 -8.34 -12.27
CA PRO A 238 -6.41 -7.73 -12.35
C PRO A 238 -7.36 -8.22 -11.24
N LYS A 239 -7.39 -9.54 -10.98
CA LYS A 239 -8.27 -10.11 -9.94
C LYS A 239 -7.88 -9.67 -8.54
N ILE A 240 -6.58 -9.64 -8.24
CA ILE A 240 -6.07 -9.20 -6.94
C ILE A 240 -6.38 -7.71 -6.73
N LEU A 241 -6.10 -6.86 -7.72
CA LEU A 241 -6.39 -5.42 -7.64
C LEU A 241 -7.88 -5.14 -7.48
N ASN A 242 -8.74 -5.83 -8.24
CA ASN A 242 -10.19 -5.70 -8.10
C ASN A 242 -10.67 -6.07 -6.69
N ASN A 243 -10.10 -7.12 -6.07
CA ASN A 243 -10.46 -7.49 -4.71
C ASN A 243 -10.00 -6.45 -3.68
N ILE A 244 -8.75 -5.98 -3.77
CA ILE A 244 -8.21 -4.96 -2.86
C ILE A 244 -9.01 -3.65 -2.97
N SER A 245 -9.45 -3.31 -4.18
CA SER A 245 -10.22 -2.10 -4.45
C SER A 245 -11.65 -2.13 -3.89
N LEU A 246 -12.14 -3.28 -3.39
CA LEU A 246 -13.45 -3.38 -2.72
C LEU A 246 -13.50 -2.64 -1.38
N ASP A 247 -12.36 -2.49 -0.69
CA ASP A 247 -12.26 -1.76 0.57
C ASP A 247 -11.18 -0.68 0.46
N SER A 248 -11.58 0.50 0.03
CA SER A 248 -10.72 1.68 -0.08
C SER A 248 -10.61 2.51 1.20
N GLY A 249 -11.40 2.15 2.23
CA GLY A 249 -11.49 2.85 3.51
C GLY A 249 -10.53 2.31 4.59
N ASN A 250 -10.78 2.70 5.83
CA ASN A 250 -10.00 2.21 6.99
C ASN A 250 -10.55 0.88 7.56
N ARG A 251 -11.54 0.28 6.91
CA ARG A 251 -12.18 -0.96 7.34
C ARG A 251 -12.18 -1.96 6.19
N ILE A 252 -11.80 -3.19 6.50
CA ILE A 252 -11.89 -4.33 5.61
C ILE A 252 -13.25 -4.98 5.84
N THR A 253 -14.05 -5.05 4.79
CA THR A 253 -15.39 -5.65 4.84
C THR A 253 -15.60 -6.69 3.75
N ASN A 254 -14.97 -6.49 2.60
CA ASN A 254 -15.21 -7.25 1.37
C ASN A 254 -13.91 -7.74 0.70
N SER A 255 -12.77 -7.20 1.07
CA SER A 255 -11.43 -7.52 0.56
C SER A 255 -10.67 -8.47 1.48
N VAL A 256 -9.48 -8.89 1.05
CA VAL A 256 -8.57 -9.80 1.77
C VAL A 256 -7.63 -9.07 2.76
N PRO A 257 -7.24 -9.70 3.87
CA PRO A 257 -6.54 -9.01 4.96
C PRO A 257 -5.03 -8.79 4.76
N LEU A 258 -4.39 -9.45 3.79
CA LEU A 258 -2.92 -9.47 3.71
C LEU A 258 -2.24 -8.17 3.28
N GLY A 259 -3.00 -7.22 2.74
CA GLY A 259 -2.47 -5.89 2.42
C GLY A 259 -2.36 -4.95 3.63
N HIS A 260 -2.82 -5.37 4.82
CA HIS A 260 -3.10 -4.48 5.94
C HIS A 260 -2.40 -4.80 7.27
N LEU A 261 -1.63 -5.89 7.33
CA LEU A 261 -0.87 -6.20 8.54
C LEU A 261 0.19 -5.11 8.73
N GLU A 262 0.16 -4.44 9.88
CA GLU A 262 0.92 -3.21 10.10
C GLU A 262 2.43 -3.45 10.00
N ARG A 263 3.17 -2.37 9.72
CA ARG A 263 4.63 -2.36 9.83
C ARG A 263 5.02 -2.84 11.23
N ALA A 264 5.66 -3.98 11.29
CA ALA A 264 6.60 -4.23 12.35
C ALA A 264 7.98 -4.17 11.68
N ASP A 265 8.80 -3.20 12.09
CA ASP A 265 10.23 -3.15 11.79
C ASP A 265 10.94 -4.48 12.15
N PHE A 266 10.23 -5.37 12.87
CA PHE A 266 10.59 -6.74 13.17
C PHE A 266 9.44 -7.70 12.79
N PRO A 267 9.65 -8.61 11.80
CA PRO A 267 8.60 -9.54 11.34
C PRO A 267 8.19 -10.58 12.41
N TYR A 268 8.97 -10.73 13.47
CA TYR A 268 8.78 -11.73 14.51
C TYR A 268 8.38 -11.06 15.82
N THR A 269 7.17 -10.54 15.89
CA THR A 269 6.61 -9.89 17.09
C THR A 269 5.28 -10.52 17.52
N PRO A 270 4.93 -10.45 18.82
CA PRO A 270 3.62 -10.86 19.31
C PRO A 270 2.47 -10.13 18.62
N GLN A 271 2.63 -8.84 18.35
CA GLN A 271 1.62 -8.04 17.64
C GLN A 271 1.37 -8.62 16.24
N ARG A 272 2.43 -8.81 15.44
CA ARG A 272 2.31 -9.40 14.09
C ARG A 272 1.61 -10.75 14.11
N PHE A 273 1.98 -11.62 15.05
CA PHE A 273 1.35 -12.93 15.20
C PHE A 273 -0.14 -12.83 15.51
N ILE A 274 -0.55 -11.93 16.41
CA ILE A 274 -1.97 -11.72 16.73
C ILE A 274 -2.74 -11.18 15.51
N GLU A 275 -2.16 -10.23 14.78
CA GLU A 275 -2.77 -9.71 13.55
C GLU A 275 -2.95 -10.80 12.48
N GLN A 276 -1.97 -11.71 12.31
CA GLN A 276 -2.10 -12.87 11.43
C GLN A 276 -3.23 -13.82 11.86
N VAL A 277 -3.35 -14.11 13.16
CA VAL A 277 -4.43 -14.97 13.67
C VAL A 277 -5.80 -14.32 13.41
N ILE A 278 -5.93 -13.01 13.62
CA ILE A 278 -7.18 -12.28 13.33
C ILE A 278 -7.49 -12.30 11.83
N ALA A 279 -6.49 -12.09 10.97
CA ALA A 279 -6.62 -12.18 9.53
C ALA A 279 -7.06 -13.59 9.08
N PHE A 280 -6.51 -14.63 9.70
CA PHE A 280 -6.94 -16.01 9.51
C PHE A 280 -8.41 -16.20 9.90
N GLU A 281 -8.81 -15.81 11.11
CA GLU A 281 -10.19 -15.96 11.60
C GLU A 281 -11.19 -15.25 10.67
N TYR A 282 -10.86 -14.04 10.22
CA TYR A 282 -11.67 -13.30 9.24
C TYR A 282 -11.80 -14.05 7.91
N LEU A 283 -10.70 -14.57 7.34
CA LEU A 283 -10.76 -15.33 6.09
C LEU A 283 -11.50 -16.66 6.27
N PHE A 284 -11.34 -17.32 7.40
CA PHE A 284 -12.03 -18.56 7.71
C PHE A 284 -13.54 -18.34 7.78
N GLU A 285 -14.00 -17.26 8.44
CA GLU A 285 -15.42 -16.89 8.46
C GLU A 285 -15.99 -16.66 7.05
N LYS A 286 -15.21 -16.06 6.15
CA LYS A 286 -15.64 -15.81 4.77
C LYS A 286 -15.68 -17.09 3.92
N LEU A 287 -14.72 -18.00 4.12
CA LEU A 287 -14.61 -19.24 3.33
C LEU A 287 -15.53 -20.36 3.86
N GLU A 288 -15.66 -20.49 5.17
CA GLU A 288 -16.38 -21.57 5.85
C GLU A 288 -17.35 -21.02 6.93
N PRO A 289 -18.36 -20.20 6.56
CA PRO A 289 -19.19 -19.44 7.50
C PRO A 289 -20.01 -20.30 8.46
N GLN A 290 -20.33 -21.54 8.08
CA GLN A 290 -21.06 -22.46 8.96
C GLN A 290 -20.17 -23.01 10.07
N LYS A 291 -18.93 -23.40 9.72
CA LYS A 291 -17.95 -23.92 10.69
C LYS A 291 -17.49 -22.82 11.64
N ALA A 292 -17.25 -21.61 11.13
CA ALA A 292 -16.83 -20.46 11.93
C ALA A 292 -17.87 -20.04 13.00
N LYS A 293 -19.16 -20.32 12.76
CA LYS A 293 -20.23 -20.04 13.73
C LYS A 293 -20.45 -21.17 14.73
N ASP A 294 -19.86 -22.34 14.50
CA ASP A 294 -20.00 -23.49 15.36
C ASP A 294 -19.04 -23.38 16.55
N ARG A 295 -19.60 -23.24 17.76
CA ARG A 295 -18.81 -23.19 19.01
C ARG A 295 -18.07 -24.51 19.28
N ALA A 296 -18.48 -25.62 18.67
CA ALA A 296 -17.77 -26.89 18.76
C ALA A 296 -16.55 -26.98 17.83
N PHE A 297 -16.31 -25.95 17.00
CA PHE A 297 -15.21 -25.90 16.05
C PHE A 297 -14.21 -24.80 16.45
N PRO A 298 -13.31 -25.08 17.43
CA PRO A 298 -12.40 -24.07 17.96
C PRO A 298 -11.27 -23.74 16.96
N LEU A 299 -10.56 -22.62 17.20
CA LEU A 299 -9.43 -22.13 16.40
C LEU A 299 -8.44 -23.22 15.94
N LYS A 300 -8.15 -24.21 16.78
CA LYS A 300 -7.29 -25.34 16.41
C LYS A 300 -7.84 -26.12 15.21
N GLU A 301 -9.13 -26.45 15.24
CA GLU A 301 -9.78 -27.22 14.17
C GLU A 301 -9.97 -26.36 12.92
N GLU A 302 -10.22 -25.06 13.08
CA GLU A 302 -10.20 -24.07 11.99
C GLU A 302 -8.86 -24.06 11.26
N LEU A 303 -7.78 -23.85 11.99
CA LEU A 303 -6.42 -23.83 11.47
C LEU A 303 -6.09 -25.15 10.79
N LYS A 304 -6.34 -26.28 11.46
CA LYS A 304 -6.05 -27.61 10.94
C LYS A 304 -6.80 -27.86 9.63
N CYS A 305 -8.09 -27.52 9.58
CA CYS A 305 -8.90 -27.64 8.36
C CYS A 305 -8.26 -26.90 7.18
N MET A 306 -7.79 -25.67 7.40
CA MET A 306 -7.19 -24.88 6.32
C MET A 306 -5.77 -25.33 5.96
N PHE A 307 -4.95 -25.71 6.94
CA PHE A 307 -3.64 -26.32 6.68
C PHE A 307 -3.77 -27.63 5.88
N ASP A 308 -4.80 -28.44 6.17
CA ASP A 308 -5.05 -29.68 5.44
C ASP A 308 -5.52 -29.40 3.99
N ILE A 309 -6.35 -28.38 3.78
CA ILE A 309 -6.81 -27.96 2.44
C ILE A 309 -5.62 -27.45 1.59
N PHE A 310 -4.70 -26.70 2.20
CA PHE A 310 -3.56 -26.08 1.52
C PHE A 310 -2.23 -26.77 1.86
N ALA A 311 -2.24 -28.08 2.09
CA ALA A 311 -1.05 -28.82 2.53
C ALA A 311 0.12 -28.66 1.55
N ASP A 312 -0.16 -28.67 0.24
CA ASP A 312 0.81 -28.47 -0.84
C ASP A 312 1.45 -27.08 -0.86
N VAL A 313 0.80 -26.09 -0.23
CA VAL A 313 1.24 -24.69 -0.18
C VAL A 313 1.97 -24.38 1.13
N VAL A 314 1.55 -25.00 2.24
CA VAL A 314 1.93 -24.57 3.59
C VAL A 314 2.87 -25.55 4.29
N SER A 315 3.05 -26.81 3.85
CA SER A 315 4.17 -27.63 4.37
C SER A 315 4.32 -28.99 3.73
N ASN A 316 5.57 -29.45 3.62
CA ASN A 316 5.86 -30.87 3.39
C ASN A 316 7.01 -31.45 4.23
N GLY A 317 7.32 -30.99 5.47
CA GLY A 317 8.42 -31.67 6.17
C GLY A 317 8.86 -31.45 7.61
N LYS A 318 8.15 -30.74 8.51
CA LYS A 318 8.64 -30.64 9.92
C LYS A 318 7.61 -30.81 11.03
N ILE A 319 6.37 -30.35 10.84
CA ILE A 319 5.34 -30.34 11.89
C ILE A 319 4.00 -30.68 11.22
N SER A 320 3.18 -31.51 11.86
CA SER A 320 1.86 -31.86 11.33
C SER A 320 0.90 -30.66 11.41
N SER A 321 -0.14 -30.64 10.57
CA SER A 321 -1.20 -29.62 10.61
C SER A 321 -1.87 -29.55 11.99
N GLY A 322 -2.03 -30.69 12.68
CA GLY A 322 -2.56 -30.74 14.03
C GLY A 322 -1.63 -30.09 15.07
N ASP A 323 -0.33 -30.37 15.00
CA ASP A 323 0.65 -29.87 15.98
C ASP A 323 0.88 -28.36 15.82
N ILE A 324 0.99 -27.87 14.58
CA ILE A 324 1.16 -26.43 14.32
C ILE A 324 -0.08 -25.65 14.77
N SER A 325 -1.28 -26.18 14.51
CA SER A 325 -2.54 -25.56 14.90
C SER A 325 -2.72 -25.50 16.42
N GLU A 326 -2.36 -26.57 17.13
CA GLU A 326 -2.36 -26.59 18.60
C GLU A 326 -1.42 -25.52 19.15
N ARG A 327 -0.22 -25.41 18.58
CA ARG A 327 0.79 -24.48 19.07
C ARG A 327 0.42 -23.02 18.80
N ILE A 328 -0.13 -22.70 17.62
CA ILE A 328 -0.68 -21.35 17.33
C ILE A 328 -1.77 -21.00 18.34
N LYS A 329 -2.72 -21.91 18.59
CA LYS A 329 -3.81 -21.71 19.56
C LYS A 329 -3.29 -21.42 20.97
N GLU A 330 -2.32 -22.20 21.45
CA GLU A 330 -1.72 -22.01 22.79
C GLU A 330 -0.92 -20.71 22.88
N VAL A 331 -0.14 -20.34 21.84
CA VAL A 331 0.60 -19.06 21.82
C VAL A 331 -0.37 -17.87 21.87
N ARG A 332 -1.45 -17.90 21.06
CA ARG A 332 -2.50 -16.88 21.11
C ARG A 332 -3.07 -16.75 22.52
N ARG A 333 -3.43 -17.89 23.15
CA ARG A 333 -3.98 -17.93 24.51
C ARG A 333 -3.02 -17.34 25.53
N ASN A 334 -1.72 -17.65 25.44
CA ASN A 334 -0.72 -17.16 26.37
C ASN A 334 -0.53 -15.63 26.28
N ILE A 335 -0.59 -15.07 25.07
CA ILE A 335 -0.52 -13.62 24.83
C ILE A 335 -1.80 -12.94 25.34
N THR A 336 -2.98 -13.40 24.92
CA THR A 336 -4.26 -12.71 25.22
C THR A 336 -4.65 -12.76 26.69
N HIS A 337 -4.32 -13.85 27.38
CA HIS A 337 -4.58 -13.99 28.82
C HIS A 337 -3.44 -13.49 29.71
N GLY A 338 -2.35 -12.98 29.12
CA GLY A 338 -1.21 -12.45 29.87
C GLY A 338 -0.45 -13.48 30.68
N TYR A 339 -0.56 -14.78 30.36
CA TYR A 339 0.24 -15.83 31.00
C TYR A 339 1.73 -15.71 30.65
N SER A 340 2.04 -15.12 29.51
CA SER A 340 3.40 -14.87 29.05
C SER A 340 3.51 -13.48 28.44
N TYR A 341 4.47 -12.70 28.91
CA TYR A 341 4.80 -11.40 28.34
C TYR A 341 6.00 -11.56 27.40
N TYR A 342 5.78 -11.37 26.10
CA TYR A 342 6.80 -11.49 25.08
C TYR A 342 7.21 -10.11 24.61
N TYR A 343 8.51 -9.82 24.62
CA TYR A 343 9.05 -8.59 24.02
C TYR A 343 9.18 -8.73 22.50
N ASP A 344 9.74 -9.84 22.02
CA ASP A 344 9.72 -10.24 20.61
C ASP A 344 9.83 -11.78 20.47
N PHE A 345 9.75 -12.29 19.23
CA PHE A 345 9.90 -13.72 18.90
C PHE A 345 11.17 -14.03 18.11
N LYS A 346 12.17 -13.14 18.15
CA LYS A 346 13.33 -13.24 17.26
C LYS A 346 14.23 -14.44 17.53
N ASP A 347 14.24 -14.96 18.76
CA ASP A 347 15.13 -16.08 19.11
C ASP A 347 14.42 -17.44 19.13
N ASP A 348 13.10 -17.50 18.91
CA ASP A 348 12.34 -18.75 18.86
C ASP A 348 12.08 -19.18 17.41
N SER A 349 12.93 -20.07 16.91
CA SER A 349 12.81 -20.62 15.55
C SER A 349 11.47 -21.29 15.27
N THR A 350 10.78 -21.79 16.30
CA THR A 350 9.46 -22.42 16.13
C THR A 350 8.39 -21.36 15.93
N LEU A 351 8.43 -20.27 16.70
CA LEU A 351 7.51 -19.14 16.52
C LEU A 351 7.73 -18.45 15.17
N GLN A 352 8.98 -18.25 14.77
CA GLN A 352 9.32 -17.75 13.42
C GLN A 352 8.73 -18.64 12.32
N TYR A 353 8.90 -19.95 12.45
CA TYR A 353 8.33 -20.91 11.50
C TYR A 353 6.81 -20.79 11.42
N MET A 354 6.11 -20.68 12.56
CA MET A 354 4.65 -20.53 12.60
C MET A 354 4.18 -19.24 11.95
N ILE A 355 4.87 -18.12 12.17
CA ILE A 355 4.56 -16.83 11.52
C ILE A 355 4.65 -16.96 10.00
N ILE A 356 5.70 -17.60 9.50
CA ILE A 356 5.88 -17.82 8.05
C ILE A 356 4.77 -18.73 7.49
N GLN A 357 4.38 -19.79 8.21
CA GLN A 357 3.31 -20.66 7.76
C GLN A 357 1.93 -19.98 7.79
N LEU A 358 1.69 -19.12 8.78
CA LEU A 358 0.48 -18.29 8.80
C LEU A 358 0.45 -17.34 7.61
N ASP A 359 1.54 -16.64 7.29
CA ASP A 359 1.57 -15.76 6.10
C ASP A 359 1.22 -16.54 4.82
N ARG A 360 1.81 -17.72 4.62
CA ARG A 360 1.52 -18.58 3.45
C ARG A 360 0.08 -19.06 3.43
N LEU A 361 -0.44 -19.51 4.57
CA LEU A 361 -1.82 -19.99 4.69
C LEU A 361 -2.82 -18.87 4.38
N ILE A 362 -2.62 -17.70 5.00
CA ILE A 362 -3.47 -16.53 4.79
C ILE A 362 -3.38 -16.10 3.30
N LYS A 363 -2.22 -16.23 2.64
CA LYS A 363 -2.05 -15.90 1.20
C LYS A 363 -2.85 -16.86 0.33
N ALA A 364 -2.75 -18.15 0.61
CA ALA A 364 -3.53 -19.17 -0.08
C ALA A 364 -5.05 -18.98 0.12
N MET A 365 -5.49 -18.75 1.36
CA MET A 365 -6.89 -18.48 1.70
C MET A 365 -7.41 -17.21 1.03
N SER A 366 -6.61 -16.15 0.99
CA SER A 366 -6.95 -14.89 0.31
C SER A 366 -7.16 -15.12 -1.18
N MET A 367 -6.24 -15.84 -1.83
CA MET A 367 -6.36 -16.19 -3.24
C MET A 367 -7.59 -17.07 -3.50
N LYS A 368 -7.90 -18.00 -2.59
CA LYS A 368 -9.11 -18.82 -2.67
C LYS A 368 -10.38 -17.98 -2.59
N LEU A 369 -10.41 -16.97 -1.72
CA LEU A 369 -11.54 -16.03 -1.59
C LEU A 369 -11.73 -15.21 -2.87
N ILE A 370 -10.64 -14.90 -3.58
CA ILE A 370 -10.63 -14.23 -4.90
C ILE A 370 -11.00 -15.20 -6.05
N VAL A 371 -11.41 -16.44 -5.72
CA VAL A 371 -11.88 -17.45 -6.67
C VAL A 371 -10.76 -17.94 -7.62
N PHE A 372 -9.52 -17.97 -7.13
CA PHE A 372 -8.47 -18.73 -7.80
C PHE A 372 -8.63 -20.24 -7.54
N SER A 373 -8.32 -21.04 -8.55
CA SER A 373 -8.28 -22.50 -8.44
C SER A 373 -7.09 -22.97 -7.61
N HIS A 374 -7.16 -24.18 -7.06
CA HIS A 374 -6.09 -24.73 -6.23
C HIS A 374 -4.74 -24.78 -6.95
N LYS A 375 -4.77 -25.14 -8.25
CA LYS A 375 -3.58 -25.13 -9.10
C LYS A 375 -2.99 -23.72 -9.24
N GLU A 376 -3.83 -22.73 -9.51
CA GLU A 376 -3.38 -21.33 -9.64
C GLU A 376 -2.77 -20.79 -8.35
N ILE A 377 -3.30 -21.19 -7.20
CA ILE A 377 -2.77 -20.83 -5.87
C ILE A 377 -1.42 -21.51 -5.64
N SER A 378 -1.32 -22.80 -5.93
CA SER A 378 -0.07 -23.56 -5.80
C SER A 378 1.03 -23.00 -6.71
N ASP A 379 0.68 -22.64 -7.95
CA ASP A 379 1.58 -21.98 -8.89
C ASP A 379 1.98 -20.58 -8.38
N PHE A 380 1.05 -19.83 -7.79
CA PHE A 380 1.30 -18.48 -7.27
C PHE A 380 2.20 -18.46 -6.04
N VAL A 381 1.97 -19.32 -5.05
CA VAL A 381 2.74 -19.32 -3.78
C VAL A 381 4.14 -19.94 -3.92
N ARG A 382 4.47 -20.50 -5.10
CA ARG A 382 5.85 -20.81 -5.46
C ARG A 382 6.70 -19.56 -5.69
N PHE A 383 6.05 -18.43 -5.96
CA PHE A 383 6.62 -17.09 -6.00
C PHE A 383 6.39 -16.42 -4.64
#